data_AF-A0A437S5N0-F1
#
_entry.id   AF-A0A437S5N0-F1
#
_cell.length_a   1.000
_cell.length_b   1.000
_cell.length_c   1.000
_cell.angle_alpha   90.00
_cell.angle_beta   90.00
_cell.angle_gamma   90.00
#
_symmetry.space_group_name_H-M   'P 1'
#
loop_
_entity.id
_entity.type
_entity.pdbx_description
1 polymer ?
#
loop_
_entity_poly.entity_id
_entity_poly.type
_entity_poly.pdbx_seq_one_letter_code
_entity_poly.pdbx_strand_id
1 'polypeptide(L)'
;MRNENLTYSETLSKFNIPSHSTIIRWKRIYLEEGKEALHEERRGRSKVSDGVRKGRLKKLSKEITDDLIKENQRLKMENEYLKKLDALIRSKQNQQKKK
;
A
#
# COMPACT_ATOMS: atom_id res chain seq x y z
N MET A 1 -5.23 14.57 -1.09
CA MET A 1 -5.67 13.92 -2.36
C MET A 1 -6.83 12.95 -2.17
N ARG A 2 -6.67 11.78 -1.51
CA ARG A 2 -7.80 10.84 -1.34
C ARG A 2 -8.85 11.31 -0.34
N ASN A 3 -8.42 11.85 0.80
CA ASN A 3 -9.36 12.33 1.82
C ASN A 3 -9.96 13.70 1.48
N GLU A 4 -9.22 14.50 0.72
CA GLU A 4 -9.60 15.87 0.32
C GLU A 4 -10.11 15.94 -1.14
N ASN A 5 -10.24 14.81 -1.84
CA ASN A 5 -10.61 14.68 -3.27
C ASN A 5 -9.88 15.61 -4.26
N LEU A 6 -8.74 16.19 -3.89
CA LEU A 6 -7.94 17.06 -4.74
C LEU A 6 -7.38 16.33 -5.96
N THR A 7 -7.52 16.96 -7.13
CA THR A 7 -6.81 16.58 -8.35
C THR A 7 -5.31 16.84 -8.22
N TYR A 8 -4.53 16.23 -9.11
CA TYR A 8 -3.08 16.43 -9.09
C TYR A 8 -2.67 17.88 -9.33
N SER A 9 -3.36 18.59 -10.24
CA SER A 9 -3.08 20.00 -10.53
C SER A 9 -3.31 20.91 -9.31
N GLU A 10 -4.44 20.70 -8.62
CA GLU A 10 -4.74 21.42 -7.38
C GLU A 10 -3.73 21.10 -6.28
N THR A 11 -3.25 19.86 -6.22
CA THR A 11 -2.23 19.44 -5.26
C THR A 11 -0.87 20.08 -5.56
N LEU A 12 -0.48 20.19 -6.83
CA LEU A 12 0.76 20.88 -7.23
C LEU A 12 0.73 22.34 -6.80
N SER A 13 -0.39 23.04 -7.06
CA SER A 13 -0.57 24.44 -6.70
C SER A 13 -0.59 24.64 -5.18
N LYS A 14 -1.40 23.84 -4.45
CA LYS A 14 -1.54 23.93 -2.99
C LYS A 14 -0.22 23.72 -2.24
N PHE A 15 0.61 22.78 -2.71
CA PHE A 15 1.87 22.41 -2.05
C PHE A 15 3.11 22.98 -2.74
N ASN A 16 2.94 23.85 -3.73
CA ASN A 16 4.01 24.45 -4.53
C ASN A 16 5.02 23.42 -5.06
N ILE A 17 4.51 22.28 -5.53
CA ILE A 17 5.34 21.19 -6.06
C ILE A 17 5.55 21.43 -7.56
N PRO A 18 6.79 21.45 -8.05
CA PRO A 18 7.10 21.89 -9.41
C PRO A 18 6.74 20.87 -10.51
N SER A 19 6.54 19.60 -10.17
CA SER A 19 6.30 18.56 -11.18
C SER A 19 5.30 17.51 -10.72
N HIS A 20 4.37 17.18 -11.62
CA HIS A 20 3.44 16.07 -11.47
C HIS A 20 4.16 14.72 -11.24
N SER A 21 5.33 14.55 -11.86
CA SER A 21 6.16 13.34 -11.71
C SER A 21 6.61 13.10 -10.27
N THR A 22 6.79 14.17 -9.47
CA THR A 22 7.14 14.08 -8.06
C THR A 22 6.00 13.47 -7.25
N ILE A 23 4.76 13.93 -7.48
CA ILE A 23 3.58 13.42 -6.79
C ILE A 23 3.33 11.96 -7.14
N ILE A 24 3.40 11.59 -8.43
CA ILE A 24 3.22 10.19 -8.85
C ILE A 24 4.23 9.28 -8.13
N ARG A 25 5.49 9.69 -8.09
CA ARG A 25 6.56 8.92 -7.45
C ARG A 25 6.34 8.78 -5.96
N TRP A 26 6.03 9.86 -5.25
CA TRP A 26 5.74 9.83 -3.82
C TRP A 26 4.51 8.99 -3.51
N LYS A 27 3.45 9.12 -4.32
CA LYS A 27 2.24 8.30 -4.19
C LYS A 27 2.56 6.82 -4.31
N ARG A 28 3.40 6.42 -5.28
CA ARG A 28 3.84 5.03 -5.43
C ARG A 28 4.61 4.54 -4.19
N ILE A 29 5.65 5.28 -3.78
CA ILE A 29 6.47 4.94 -2.60
C ILE A 29 5.59 4.79 -1.36
N TYR A 30 4.66 5.73 -1.14
CA TYR A 30 3.76 5.70 0.01
C TYR A 30 2.83 4.48 0.00
N LEU A 31 2.28 4.09 -1.16
CA LEU A 31 1.35 2.97 -1.27
C LEU A 31 2.04 1.60 -1.18
N GLU A 32 3.27 1.50 -1.69
CA GLU A 32 4.03 0.24 -1.71
C GLU A 32 4.83 0.02 -0.43
N GLU A 33 5.43 1.07 0.13
CA GLU A 33 6.46 0.98 1.17
C GLU A 33 6.13 1.81 2.42
N GLY A 34 5.08 2.65 2.37
CA GLY A 34 4.62 3.45 3.50
C GLY A 34 5.30 4.82 3.63
N LYS A 35 4.94 5.54 4.70
CA LYS A 35 5.40 6.91 4.97
C LYS A 35 6.91 6.99 5.21
N GLU A 36 7.48 5.97 5.85
CA GLU A 36 8.90 5.94 6.24
C GLU A 36 9.81 5.92 5.01
N ALA A 37 9.37 5.21 3.96
CA ALA A 37 10.10 5.11 2.70
C ALA A 37 10.23 6.45 1.93
N LEU A 38 9.40 7.46 2.24
CA LEU A 38 9.56 8.80 1.64
C LEU A 38 10.77 9.56 2.20
N HIS A 39 11.22 9.20 3.41
CA HIS A 39 12.40 9.80 4.03
C HIS A 39 13.71 9.12 3.61
N GLU A 40 13.63 7.97 2.93
CA GLU A 40 14.81 7.29 2.42
C GLU A 40 15.42 8.04 1.21
N GLU A 41 16.69 8.41 1.33
CA GLU A 41 17.41 9.05 0.22
C GLU A 41 17.77 8.02 -0.86
N ARG A 42 17.08 8.12 -2.00
CA ARG A 42 17.25 7.24 -3.17
C ARG A 42 17.84 7.95 -4.38
N ARG A 43 18.19 9.24 -4.28
CA ARG A 43 18.78 9.99 -5.39
C ARG A 43 20.23 9.59 -5.60
N GLY A 44 20.66 9.66 -6.85
CA GLY A 44 22.02 9.34 -7.28
C GLY A 44 22.26 7.86 -7.54
N ARG A 45 23.43 7.56 -8.13
CA ARG A 45 23.87 6.18 -8.36
C ARG A 45 24.25 5.58 -7.01
N SER A 46 23.68 4.41 -6.68
CA SER A 46 24.09 3.64 -5.50
C SER A 46 25.60 3.42 -5.52
N LYS A 47 26.35 4.12 -4.66
CA LYS A 47 27.72 3.72 -4.34
C LYS A 47 27.63 2.46 -3.49
N VAL A 48 28.30 1.39 -3.91
CA VAL A 48 28.48 0.19 -3.09
C VAL A 48 29.53 0.56 -2.04
N SER A 49 29.14 1.27 -0.98
CA SER A 49 30.10 1.56 0.10
C SER A 49 30.31 0.34 0.99
N ASP A 50 29.30 -0.53 1.13
CA ASP A 50 29.29 -1.61 2.14
C ASP A 50 28.60 -2.89 1.64
N GLY A 51 28.67 -3.18 0.33
CA GLY A 51 28.00 -4.35 -0.27
C GLY A 51 26.47 -4.21 -0.44
N VAL A 52 25.85 -3.16 0.13
CA VAL A 52 24.42 -2.87 -0.01
C VAL A 52 24.19 -1.88 -1.14
N ARG A 53 23.41 -2.27 -2.15
CA ARG A 53 22.95 -1.36 -3.20
C ARG A 53 21.83 -0.48 -2.65
N LYS A 54 22.12 0.79 -2.33
CA LYS A 54 21.12 1.80 -1.95
C LYS A 54 20.04 1.88 -3.04
N GLY A 55 18.78 1.71 -2.66
CA GLY A 55 17.63 1.84 -3.56
C GLY A 55 17.14 0.56 -4.26
N ARG A 56 17.79 -0.61 -4.07
CA ARG A 56 17.19 -1.90 -4.47
C ARG A 56 16.82 -2.69 -3.22
N LEU A 57 15.54 -3.01 -3.09
CA LEU A 57 15.04 -3.89 -2.02
C LEU A 57 15.86 -5.19 -1.99
N LYS A 58 16.23 -5.61 -0.78
CA LYS A 58 16.90 -6.90 -0.56
C LYS A 58 15.90 -8.00 -0.94
N LYS A 59 16.26 -8.86 -1.89
CA LYS A 59 15.45 -10.05 -2.18
C LYS A 59 15.41 -10.89 -0.90
N LEU A 60 14.21 -11.15 -0.40
CA LEU A 60 14.00 -12.08 0.70
C LEU A 60 14.48 -13.48 0.28
N SER A 61 14.84 -14.33 1.24
CA SER A 61 15.13 -15.72 0.93
C SER A 61 13.87 -16.40 0.39
N LYS A 62 14.06 -17.46 -0.41
CA LYS A 62 12.95 -18.19 -1.03
C LYS A 62 11.98 -18.73 0.01
N GLU A 63 12.52 -19.30 1.10
CA GLU A 63 11.76 -19.83 2.24
C GLU A 63 10.83 -18.79 2.87
N ILE A 64 11.36 -17.61 3.23
CA ILE A 64 10.55 -16.52 3.80
C ILE A 64 9.46 -16.09 2.82
N THR A 65 9.76 -16.05 1.53
CA THR A 65 8.80 -15.65 0.49
C THR A 65 7.66 -16.66 0.38
N ASP A 66 7.97 -17.96 0.40
CA ASP A 66 6.97 -19.03 0.32
C ASP A 66 6.05 -19.04 1.55
N ASP A 67 6.60 -18.82 2.75
CA ASP A 67 5.81 -18.74 3.98
C ASP A 67 4.91 -17.49 4.02
N LEU A 68 5.41 -16.35 3.55
CA LEU A 68 4.59 -15.14 3.39
C LEU A 68 3.43 -15.36 2.41
N ILE A 69 3.64 -16.12 1.33
CA ILE A 69 2.59 -16.44 0.36
C ILE A 69 1.51 -17.31 1.01
N LYS A 70 1.90 -18.35 1.76
CA LYS A 70 0.95 -19.22 2.48
C LYS A 70 0.12 -18.43 3.49
N GLU A 71 0.77 -17.57 4.28
CA GLU A 71 0.08 -16.74 5.26
C GLU A 71 -0.87 -15.75 4.58
N ASN A 72 -0.47 -15.14 3.46
CA ASN A 72 -1.35 -14.25 2.70
C ASN A 72 -2.60 -14.98 2.17
N GLN A 73 -2.44 -16.23 1.72
CA GLN A 73 -3.56 -17.06 1.29
C GLN A 73 -4.49 -17.39 2.46
N ARG A 74 -3.95 -17.77 3.62
CA ARG A 74 -4.72 -18.02 4.85
C ARG A 74 -5.54 -16.78 5.24
N LEU A 75 -4.89 -15.62 5.30
CA LEU A 75 -5.54 -14.35 5.62
C LEU A 75 -6.61 -13.96 4.61
N LYS A 76 -6.42 -14.24 3.32
CA LYS A 76 -7.45 -14.00 2.30
C LYS A 76 -8.68 -14.88 2.51
N MET A 77 -8.49 -16.16 2.82
CA MET A 77 -9.60 -17.07 3.14
C MET A 77 -10.34 -16.61 4.40
N GLU A 78 -9.62 -16.22 5.44
CA GLU A 78 -10.21 -15.69 6.68
C GLU A 78 -11.04 -14.43 6.41
N ASN A 79 -10.51 -13.49 5.63
CA ASN A 79 -11.23 -12.29 5.23
C ASN A 79 -12.48 -12.59 4.40
N GLU A 80 -12.43 -13.55 3.47
CA GLU A 80 -13.62 -13.98 2.72
C GLU A 80 -14.68 -14.60 3.62
N TYR A 81 -14.26 -15.42 4.58
CA TYR A 81 -15.15 -16.03 5.55
C TYR A 81 -15.87 -14.97 6.40
N LEU A 82 -15.13 -13.99 6.92
CA LEU A 82 -15.71 -12.87 7.68
C LEU A 82 -16.71 -12.06 6.84
N LYS A 83 -16.39 -11.76 5.57
CA LYS A 83 -17.32 -11.08 4.66
C LYS A 83 -18.61 -11.87 4.43
N LYS A 84 -18.51 -13.20 4.28
CA LYS A 84 -19.68 -14.07 4.13
C LYS A 84 -20.52 -14.08 5.41
N LEU A 85 -19.88 -14.13 6.58
CA LEU A 85 -20.56 -14.06 7.87
C LEU A 85 -21.32 -12.73 8.02
N ASP A 86 -20.66 -11.60 7.75
CA ASP A 86 -21.28 -10.27 7.79
C ASP A 86 -22.48 -10.17 6.85
N ALA A 87 -22.37 -10.72 5.64
CA ALA A 87 -23.47 -10.75 4.68
C ALA A 87 -24.68 -11.55 5.20
N LEU A 88 -24.46 -12.68 5.86
CA LEU A 88 -25.53 -13.49 6.48
C LEU A 88 -26.17 -12.79 7.68
N ILE A 89 -25.39 -12.12 8.51
CA ILE A 89 -25.92 -11.34 9.64
C ILE A 89 -26.79 -10.20 9.11
N ARG A 90 -26.29 -9.46 8.11
CA ARG A 90 -27.02 -8.35 7.50
C ARG A 90 -28.31 -8.80 6.81
N SER A 91 -28.31 -9.96 6.14
CA SER A 91 -29.52 -10.51 5.51
C SER A 91 -30.58 -10.87 6.56
N LYS A 92 -30.19 -11.51 7.66
CA LYS A 92 -31.10 -11.83 8.80
C LYS A 92 -31.70 -10.57 9.42
N GLN A 93 -30.89 -9.55 9.70
CA GLN A 93 -31.37 -8.27 10.25
C GLN A 93 -32.37 -7.60 9.32
N ASN A 94 -32.12 -7.61 8.00
CA ASN A 94 -33.05 -7.04 7.03
C ASN A 94 -34.38 -7.81 6.94
N GLN A 95 -34.36 -9.13 7.13
CA GLN A 95 -35.58 -9.95 7.20
C GLN A 95 -36.39 -9.66 8.47
N GLN A 96 -35.73 -9.48 9.62
CA GLN A 96 -36.39 -9.13 10.87
C GLN A 96 -37.04 -7.74 10.80
N LYS A 97 -36.41 -6.76 10.15
CA LYS A 97 -36.98 -5.41 9.97
C LYS A 97 -38.17 -5.34 9.00
N LYS A 98 -38.35 -6.35 8.15
CA LYS A 98 -39.45 -6.43 7.18
C LYS A 98 -40.69 -7.15 7.74
N LYS A 99 -40.54 -7.84 8.87
CA LYS A 99 -41.67 -8.39 9.64
C LYS A 99 -42.12 -7.34 10.65
#